data_AF-A0A7V9ASJ0-F1
#
_entry.id   AF-A0A7V9ASJ0-F1
#
_cell.length_a   1.000
_cell.length_b   1.000
_cell.length_c   1.000
_cell.angle_alpha   90.00
_cell.angle_beta   90.00
_cell.angle_gamma   90.00
#
_symmetry.space_group_name_H-M   'P 1'
#
loop_
_entity.id
_entity.type
_entity.pdbx_description
1 polymer ?
#
loop_
_entity_poly.entity_id
_entity_poly.type
_entity_poly.pdbx_seq_one_letter_code
_entity_poly.pdbx_strand_id
1 'polypeptide(L)'
;MSSEERFWTRRLRWRLRGAWQWPVFAVLTLADGFIIHLLSPTGEDVDVFLGVILASFGNLLLVGLIAPWLARRLVERQRRGEAVAGEAALPVEVVHDRTGTALLCVGAVALLVSSLALQPVIVSETDATEENARIVQSYVEAHGSEEVRRNLQTANTIRLGDGFFRTCIALDDRTQAFCLLVDVNVDPPSVREDANPVPNDQFPGPDEGA
;
A
#
# COMPACT_ATOMS: atom_id res chain seq x y z
N MET A 1 -0.08 -40.28 39.96
CA MET A 1 -0.26 -39.76 38.60
C MET A 1 0.18 -40.80 37.58
N SER A 2 -0.75 -41.20 36.72
CA SER A 2 -0.49 -42.19 35.66
C SER A 2 0.51 -41.65 34.62
N SER A 3 1.08 -42.54 33.82
CA SER A 3 1.96 -42.16 32.69
C SER A 3 1.25 -41.21 31.71
N GLU A 4 -0.04 -41.47 31.45
CA GLU A 4 -0.88 -40.64 30.58
C GLU A 4 -1.07 -39.22 31.11
N GLU A 5 -1.38 -39.04 32.40
CA GLU A 5 -1.58 -37.71 32.98
C GLU A 5 -0.31 -36.84 32.85
N ARG A 6 0.88 -37.44 33.01
CA ARG A 6 2.17 -36.76 32.84
C ARG A 6 2.45 -36.40 31.39
N PHE A 7 2.03 -37.22 30.44
CA PHE A 7 2.15 -36.95 29.02
C PHE A 7 1.25 -35.79 28.58
N TRP A 8 -0.04 -35.82 28.97
CA TRP A 8 -1.00 -34.77 28.63
C TRP A 8 -0.65 -33.43 29.26
N THR A 9 -0.24 -33.40 30.53
CA THR A 9 0.20 -32.15 31.17
C THR A 9 1.49 -31.59 30.56
N ARG A 10 2.45 -32.42 30.15
CA ARG A 10 3.65 -31.94 29.42
C ARG A 10 3.28 -31.38 28.05
N ARG A 11 2.42 -32.06 27.28
CA ARG A 11 1.98 -31.62 25.95
C ARG A 11 1.15 -30.35 25.99
N LEU A 12 0.22 -30.23 26.94
CA LEU A 12 -0.59 -29.03 27.15
C LEU A 12 0.28 -27.84 27.60
N ARG A 13 1.22 -28.07 28.51
CA ARG A 13 2.17 -27.06 28.96
C ARG A 13 3.10 -26.60 27.84
N TRP A 14 3.43 -27.48 26.90
CA TRP A 14 4.22 -27.15 25.71
C TRP A 14 3.42 -26.27 24.73
N ARG A 15 2.15 -26.61 24.47
CA ARG A 15 1.25 -25.76 23.67
C ARG A 15 1.03 -24.37 24.28
N LEU A 16 0.95 -24.28 25.60
CA LEU A 16 0.79 -23.01 26.32
C LEU A 16 2.08 -22.18 26.39
N ARG A 17 3.28 -22.78 26.26
CA ARG A 17 4.58 -22.09 26.40
C ARG A 17 5.36 -21.88 25.09
N GLY A 18 5.05 -22.57 24.00
CA GLY A 18 5.92 -22.55 22.82
C GLY A 18 5.32 -23.12 21.54
N ALA A 19 4.00 -22.99 21.35
CA ALA A 19 3.36 -23.25 20.06
C ALA A 19 2.52 -22.03 19.64
N TRP A 20 3.05 -20.82 19.83
CA TRP A 20 2.34 -19.58 19.53
C TRP A 20 2.43 -19.20 18.05
N GLN A 21 3.35 -19.80 17.30
CA GLN A 21 3.55 -19.46 15.89
C GLN A 21 2.31 -19.74 15.02
N TRP A 22 1.63 -20.88 15.20
CA TRP A 22 0.43 -21.20 14.42
C TRP A 22 -0.76 -20.26 14.70
N PRO A 23 -1.18 -20.02 15.96
CA PRO A 23 -2.30 -19.12 16.22
C PRO A 23 -1.96 -17.69 15.80
N VAL A 24 -0.73 -17.23 16.00
CA VAL A 24 -0.29 -15.90 15.55
C VAL A 24 -0.29 -15.80 14.03
N PHE A 25 0.19 -16.83 13.32
CA PHE A 25 0.11 -16.88 11.86
C PHE A 25 -1.33 -16.76 11.36
N ALA A 26 -2.26 -17.53 11.93
CA ALA A 26 -3.65 -17.51 11.50
C ALA A 26 -4.30 -16.13 11.74
N VAL A 27 -4.13 -15.57 12.94
CA VAL A 27 -4.71 -14.26 13.31
C VAL A 27 -4.09 -13.14 12.48
N LEU A 28 -2.76 -13.08 12.38
CA LEU A 28 -2.09 -12.02 11.63
C LEU A 28 -2.34 -12.13 10.13
N THR A 29 -2.41 -13.32 9.54
CA THR A 29 -2.74 -13.45 8.12
C THR A 29 -4.13 -12.91 7.78
N LEU A 30 -5.12 -13.15 8.66
CA LEU A 30 -6.45 -12.56 8.49
C LEU A 30 -6.42 -11.04 8.70
N ALA A 31 -5.72 -10.56 9.72
CA ALA A 31 -5.59 -9.13 9.98
C ALA A 31 -4.87 -8.39 8.85
N ASP A 32 -3.76 -8.93 8.36
CA ASP A 32 -2.96 -8.41 7.24
C ASP A 32 -3.79 -8.37 5.95
N GLY A 33 -4.58 -9.43 5.67
CA GLY A 33 -5.49 -9.44 4.53
C GLY A 33 -6.57 -8.36 4.63
N PHE A 34 -7.07 -8.10 5.83
CA PHE A 34 -8.03 -7.03 6.09
C PHE A 34 -7.40 -5.64 6.00
N ILE A 35 -6.14 -5.49 6.45
CA ILE A 35 -5.36 -4.26 6.30
C ILE A 35 -5.15 -3.94 4.81
N ILE A 36 -4.77 -4.94 4.00
CA ILE A 36 -4.60 -4.78 2.55
C ILE A 36 -5.91 -4.36 1.88
N HIS A 37 -7.04 -4.95 2.29
CA HIS A 37 -8.35 -4.58 1.76
C HIS A 37 -8.76 -3.15 2.12
N LEU A 38 -8.61 -2.75 3.38
CA LEU A 38 -9.06 -1.43 3.85
C LEU A 38 -8.13 -0.28 3.46
N LEU A 39 -6.82 -0.55 3.39
CA LEU A 39 -5.78 0.45 3.19
C LEU A 39 -5.04 0.18 1.89
N SER A 40 -5.77 -0.21 0.83
CA SER A 40 -5.20 -0.65 -0.44
C SER A 40 -4.08 0.29 -0.90
N PRO A 41 -2.81 -0.16 -0.87
CA PRO A 41 -1.66 0.71 -1.11
C PRO A 41 -1.59 1.25 -2.54
N THR A 42 -2.34 0.65 -3.46
CA THR A 42 -2.36 0.99 -4.89
C THR A 42 -3.56 1.85 -5.27
N GLY A 43 -4.48 2.14 -4.35
CA GLY A 43 -5.69 2.93 -4.63
C GLY A 43 -6.77 2.17 -5.41
N GLU A 44 -6.49 0.95 -5.87
CA GLU A 44 -7.48 0.05 -6.47
C GLU A 44 -8.13 -0.82 -5.39
N ASP A 45 -9.44 -1.03 -5.47
CA ASP A 45 -10.16 -1.90 -4.54
C ASP A 45 -9.67 -3.36 -4.66
N VAL A 46 -8.90 -3.82 -3.67
CA VAL A 46 -8.47 -5.22 -3.58
C VAL A 46 -9.53 -5.99 -2.81
N ASP A 47 -10.09 -7.04 -3.43
CA ASP A 47 -11.04 -7.94 -2.77
C ASP A 47 -10.40 -8.60 -1.53
N VAL A 48 -11.19 -8.74 -0.45
CA VAL A 48 -10.72 -9.33 0.82
C VAL A 48 -10.10 -10.70 0.63
N PHE A 49 -10.68 -11.53 -0.26
CA PHE A 49 -10.18 -12.86 -0.54
C PHE A 49 -8.77 -12.81 -1.15
N LEU A 50 -8.56 -11.89 -2.09
CA LEU A 50 -7.25 -11.69 -2.71
C LEU A 50 -6.24 -11.12 -1.70
N GLY A 51 -6.67 -10.17 -0.85
CA GLY A 51 -5.86 -9.63 0.24
C GLY A 51 -5.36 -10.71 1.20
N VAL A 52 -6.24 -11.61 1.62
CA VAL A 52 -5.87 -12.75 2.50
C VAL A 52 -4.92 -13.71 1.80
N ILE A 53 -5.08 -13.98 0.50
CA ILE A 53 -4.16 -14.82 -0.26
C ILE A 53 -2.76 -14.19 -0.30
N LEU A 54 -2.67 -12.89 -0.61
CA LEU A 54 -1.40 -12.15 -0.64
C LEU A 54 -0.72 -12.15 0.73
N ALA A 55 -1.48 -11.84 1.79
CA ALA A 55 -1.00 -11.92 3.17
C ALA A 55 -0.51 -13.33 3.53
N SER A 56 -1.21 -14.36 3.07
CA SER A 56 -0.81 -15.76 3.30
C SER A 56 0.54 -16.06 2.68
N PHE A 57 0.78 -15.66 1.43
CA PHE A 57 2.08 -15.85 0.78
C PHE A 57 3.20 -15.10 1.50
N GLY A 58 2.96 -13.84 1.90
CA GLY A 58 3.92 -13.04 2.67
C GLY A 58 4.29 -13.71 3.99
N ASN A 59 3.28 -14.10 4.78
CA ASN A 59 3.48 -14.75 6.07
C ASN A 59 4.11 -16.15 5.95
N LEU A 60 3.79 -16.90 4.88
CA LEU A 60 4.45 -18.18 4.58
C LEU A 60 5.93 -17.99 4.21
N LEU A 61 6.29 -16.91 3.51
CA LEU A 61 7.69 -16.59 3.21
C LEU A 61 8.45 -16.25 4.51
N LEU A 62 7.85 -15.43 5.38
CA LEU A 62 8.41 -15.09 6.68
C LEU A 62 8.67 -16.35 7.51
N VAL A 63 7.67 -17.21 7.66
CA VAL A 63 7.76 -18.39 8.53
C VAL A 63 8.51 -19.57 7.89
N GLY A 64 8.35 -19.78 6.59
CA GLY A 64 8.89 -20.94 5.88
C GLY A 64 10.33 -20.76 5.40
N LEU A 65 10.74 -19.53 5.10
CA LEU A 65 12.08 -19.24 4.57
C LEU A 65 12.93 -18.46 5.58
N ILE A 66 12.42 -17.34 6.09
CA ILE A 66 13.24 -16.39 6.88
C ILE A 66 13.41 -16.88 8.32
N ALA A 67 12.34 -17.33 8.97
CA ALA A 67 12.39 -17.81 10.35
C ALA A 67 13.37 -18.98 10.57
N PRO A 68 13.40 -20.06 9.76
CA PRO A 68 14.37 -21.15 9.95
C PRO A 68 15.80 -20.71 9.69
N TRP A 69 16.04 -19.82 8.72
CA TRP A 69 17.36 -19.25 8.47
C TRP A 69 17.85 -18.43 9.67
N LEU A 70 16.98 -17.55 10.20
CA LEU A 70 17.31 -16.68 11.33
C LEU A 70 17.49 -17.48 12.63
N ALA A 71 16.63 -18.47 12.87
CA ALA A 71 16.72 -19.36 14.03
C ALA A 71 18.05 -20.13 14.06
N ARG A 72 18.50 -20.69 12.93
CA ARG A 72 19.82 -21.35 12.84
C ARG A 72 20.96 -20.41 13.23
N ARG A 73 20.94 -19.18 12.71
CA ARG A 73 21.95 -18.15 12.99
C ARG A 73 21.94 -17.72 14.46
N LEU A 74 20.77 -17.64 15.09
CA LEU A 74 20.64 -17.32 16.51
C LEU A 74 21.15 -18.45 17.40
N VAL A 75 20.84 -19.72 17.08
CA VAL A 75 21.36 -20.89 17.80
C VAL A 75 22.88 -20.97 17.71
N GLU A 76 23.47 -20.71 16.54
CA GLU A 76 24.93 -20.67 16.39
C GLU A 76 25.58 -19.58 17.25
N ARG A 77 24.95 -18.40 17.35
CA ARG A 77 25.42 -17.31 18.24
C ARG A 77 25.28 -17.68 19.71
N GLN A 78 24.16 -18.28 20.12
CA GLN A 78 23.95 -18.73 21.50
C GLN A 78 24.99 -19.77 21.91
N ARG A 79 25.25 -20.78 21.09
CA ARG A 79 26.27 -21.80 21.38
C ARG A 79 27.67 -21.19 21.60
N ARG A 80 27.99 -20.10 20.90
CA ARG A 80 29.26 -19.37 21.07
C ARG A 80 29.30 -18.54 22.35
N GLY A 81 28.18 -17.95 22.75
CA GLY A 81 28.07 -17.12 23.96
C GLY A 81 27.87 -17.93 25.25
N GLU A 82 27.11 -19.02 25.21
CA GLU A 82 26.85 -19.89 26.35
C GLU A 82 28.08 -20.69 26.79
N ALA A 83 28.99 -21.01 25.85
CA ALA A 83 30.33 -21.51 26.18
C ALA A 83 31.13 -20.57 27.09
N VAL A 84 30.74 -19.28 27.14
CA VAL A 84 31.35 -18.25 27.99
C VAL A 84 30.55 -18.02 29.29
N ALA A 85 29.22 -18.21 29.27
CA ALA A 85 28.31 -17.83 30.37
C ALA A 85 27.83 -19.00 31.26
N GLY A 86 27.95 -20.26 30.83
CA GLY A 86 27.57 -21.43 31.64
C GLY A 86 26.06 -21.68 31.78
N GLU A 87 25.22 -21.00 31.00
CA GLU A 87 23.76 -21.19 30.99
C GLU A 87 23.32 -22.32 30.04
N ALA A 88 22.22 -22.97 30.39
CA ALA A 88 21.67 -24.08 29.60
C ALA A 88 20.94 -23.56 28.35
N ALA A 89 21.40 -24.00 27.18
CA ALA A 89 20.83 -23.66 25.88
C ALA A 89 19.32 -23.92 25.79
N LEU A 90 18.59 -22.96 25.21
CA LEU A 90 17.19 -23.19 24.85
C LEU A 90 17.07 -24.28 23.78
N PRO A 91 16.03 -25.13 23.82
CA PRO A 91 15.75 -26.08 22.74
C PRO A 91 15.52 -25.34 21.41
N VAL A 92 16.05 -25.90 20.32
CA VAL A 92 16.00 -25.29 18.97
C VAL A 92 14.55 -25.06 18.53
N GLU A 93 13.63 -25.94 18.92
CA GLU A 93 12.21 -25.84 18.62
C GLU A 93 11.59 -24.57 19.22
N VAL A 94 12.00 -24.19 20.43
CA VAL A 94 11.52 -22.98 21.12
C VAL A 94 12.09 -21.73 20.47
N VAL A 95 13.36 -21.77 20.06
CA VAL A 95 13.98 -20.66 19.32
C VAL A 95 13.27 -20.47 17.99
N HIS A 96 12.94 -21.55 17.28
CA HIS A 96 12.21 -21.47 16.02
C HIS A 96 10.80 -20.87 16.19
N ASP A 97 9.99 -21.40 17.12
CA ASP A 97 8.62 -20.90 17.38
C ASP A 97 8.61 -19.41 17.73
N ARG A 98 9.53 -18.97 18.61
CA ARG A 98 9.64 -17.56 18.99
C ARG A 98 10.13 -16.68 17.85
N THR A 99 11.08 -17.16 17.05
CA THR A 99 11.61 -16.41 15.91
C THR A 99 10.52 -16.21 14.86
N GLY A 100 9.77 -17.26 14.51
CA GLY A 100 8.64 -17.17 13.59
C GLY A 100 7.55 -16.22 14.10
N THR A 101 7.18 -16.33 15.38
CA THR A 101 6.19 -15.45 16.01
C THR A 101 6.62 -13.99 15.98
N ALA A 102 7.88 -13.69 16.37
CA ALA A 102 8.40 -12.33 16.35
C ALA A 102 8.44 -11.76 14.93
N LEU A 103 8.83 -12.57 13.95
CA LEU A 103 8.91 -12.16 12.55
C LEU A 103 7.54 -11.81 11.97
N LEU A 104 6.50 -12.59 12.30
CA LEU A 104 5.12 -12.28 11.93
C LEU A 104 4.65 -10.95 12.55
N CYS A 105 4.90 -10.72 13.84
CA CYS A 105 4.53 -9.46 14.49
C CYS A 105 5.23 -8.26 13.86
N VAL A 106 6.53 -8.38 13.57
CA VAL A 106 7.30 -7.31 12.89
C VAL A 106 6.77 -7.08 11.47
N GLY A 107 6.46 -8.15 10.74
CA GLY A 107 5.87 -8.08 9.40
C GLY A 107 4.54 -7.34 9.38
N ALA A 108 3.63 -7.69 10.30
CA ALA A 108 2.33 -7.03 10.43
C ALA A 108 2.45 -5.54 10.75
N VAL A 109 3.36 -5.17 11.66
CA VAL A 109 3.65 -3.75 11.97
C VAL A 109 4.22 -3.03 10.76
N ALA A 110 5.16 -3.65 10.04
CA ALA A 110 5.76 -3.05 8.85
C ALA A 110 4.70 -2.83 7.74
N LEU A 111 3.81 -3.79 7.52
CA LEU A 111 2.68 -3.66 6.61
C LEU A 111 1.78 -2.51 7.01
N LEU A 112 1.33 -2.47 8.27
CA LEU A 112 0.46 -1.42 8.77
C LEU A 112 1.07 -0.02 8.61
N VAL A 113 2.35 0.14 8.98
CA VAL A 113 3.07 1.42 8.83
C VAL A 113 3.18 1.82 7.36
N SER A 114 3.45 0.87 6.46
CA SER A 114 3.59 1.13 5.02
C SER A 114 2.25 1.54 4.41
N SER A 115 1.17 0.84 4.74
CA SER A 115 -0.20 1.17 4.32
C SER A 115 -0.63 2.56 4.77
N LEU A 116 -0.38 2.91 6.04
CA LEU A 116 -0.72 4.24 6.58
C LEU A 116 0.14 5.36 5.97
N ALA A 117 1.41 5.08 5.65
CA ALA A 117 2.30 6.06 5.03
C ALA A 117 1.94 6.36 3.56
N LEU A 118 1.34 5.40 2.85
CA LEU A 118 0.95 5.55 1.44
C LEU A 118 -0.45 6.14 1.25
N GLN A 119 -1.36 5.95 2.22
CA GLN A 119 -2.73 6.46 2.16
C GLN A 119 -2.87 7.98 1.87
N PRO A 120 -2.06 8.90 2.46
CA PRO A 120 -2.23 10.34 2.21
C PRO A 120 -1.90 10.75 0.77
N VAL A 121 -1.04 9.99 0.07
CA VAL A 121 -0.64 10.30 -1.31
C VAL A 121 -1.79 10.06 -2.29
N ILE A 122 -2.64 9.06 -2.03
CA ILE A 122 -3.75 8.70 -2.94
C ILE A 122 -4.98 9.59 -2.71
N VAL A 123 -5.27 9.97 -1.46
CA VAL A 123 -6.43 10.84 -1.16
C VAL A 123 -6.22 12.25 -1.73
N SER A 124 -4.99 12.78 -1.67
CA SER A 124 -4.67 14.04 -2.34
C SER A 124 -4.87 14.00 -3.85
N GLU A 125 -4.74 12.84 -4.49
CA GLU A 125 -4.96 12.73 -5.92
C GLU A 125 -6.43 12.89 -6.32
N THR A 126 -7.36 12.39 -5.49
CA THR A 126 -8.81 12.52 -5.76
C THR A 126 -9.29 13.94 -5.48
N ASP A 127 -8.96 14.49 -4.31
CA ASP A 127 -9.36 15.85 -3.93
C ASP A 127 -8.81 16.90 -4.92
N ALA A 128 -7.54 16.77 -5.34
CA ALA A 128 -6.94 17.67 -6.31
C ALA A 128 -7.59 17.57 -7.70
N THR A 129 -8.05 16.38 -8.10
CA THR A 129 -8.74 16.18 -9.38
C THR A 129 -10.15 16.77 -9.35
N GLU A 130 -10.88 16.58 -8.24
CA GLU A 130 -12.20 17.20 -8.02
C GLU A 130 -12.10 18.74 -7.95
N GLU A 131 -11.08 19.25 -7.27
CA GLU A 131 -10.80 20.68 -7.20
C GLU A 131 -10.49 21.25 -8.59
N ASN A 132 -9.62 20.58 -9.36
CA ASN A 132 -9.36 20.95 -10.76
C ASN A 132 -10.65 20.98 -11.59
N ALA A 133 -11.51 19.97 -11.50
CA ALA A 133 -12.76 19.93 -12.25
C ALA A 133 -13.67 21.14 -11.91
N ARG A 134 -13.80 21.48 -10.63
CA ARG A 134 -14.58 22.63 -10.16
C ARG A 134 -14.02 23.95 -10.66
N ILE A 135 -12.70 24.10 -10.58
CA ILE A 135 -11.98 25.29 -11.06
C ILE A 135 -12.18 25.46 -12.57
N VAL A 136 -11.98 24.40 -13.36
CA VAL A 136 -12.17 24.43 -14.82
C VAL A 136 -13.59 24.80 -15.18
N GLN A 137 -14.59 24.19 -14.54
CA GLN A 137 -15.99 24.52 -14.77
C GLN A 137 -16.26 26.00 -14.51
N SER A 138 -15.83 26.52 -13.34
CA SER A 138 -16.04 27.92 -12.99
C SER A 138 -15.35 28.89 -13.95
N TYR A 139 -14.14 28.54 -14.42
CA TYR A 139 -13.39 29.34 -15.37
C TYR A 139 -14.05 29.37 -16.75
N VAL A 140 -14.52 28.22 -17.25
CA VAL A 140 -15.20 28.11 -18.55
C VAL A 140 -16.56 28.79 -18.53
N GLU A 141 -17.31 28.68 -17.43
CA GLU A 141 -18.56 29.42 -17.26
C GLU A 141 -18.31 30.94 -17.31
N ALA A 142 -17.27 31.43 -16.65
CA ALA A 142 -16.94 32.86 -16.62
C ALA A 142 -16.33 33.40 -17.93
N HIS A 143 -15.37 32.67 -18.53
CA HIS A 143 -14.51 33.19 -19.62
C HIS A 143 -14.59 32.41 -20.93
N GLY A 144 -15.18 31.21 -20.92
CA GLY A 144 -15.23 30.34 -22.10
C GLY A 144 -16.14 30.88 -23.20
N SER A 145 -15.81 30.56 -24.45
CA SER A 145 -16.70 30.81 -25.60
C SER A 145 -17.94 29.92 -25.52
N GLU A 146 -19.00 30.26 -26.27
CA GLU A 146 -20.21 29.44 -26.38
C GLU A 146 -19.90 28.00 -26.83
N GLU A 147 -18.93 27.83 -27.73
CA GLU A 147 -18.48 26.52 -28.20
C GLU A 147 -17.84 25.71 -27.06
N VAL A 148 -16.91 26.30 -26.30
CA VAL A 148 -16.23 25.64 -25.18
C VAL A 148 -17.23 25.29 -24.08
N ARG A 149 -18.17 26.19 -23.75
CA ARG A 149 -19.22 25.93 -22.75
C ARG A 149 -20.13 24.77 -23.15
N ARG A 150 -20.56 24.72 -24.41
CA ARG A 150 -21.37 23.62 -24.94
C ARG A 150 -20.63 22.29 -24.90
N ASN A 151 -19.32 22.31 -25.16
CA ASN A 151 -18.49 21.12 -25.21
C ASN A 151 -17.83 20.77 -23.86
N LEU A 152 -18.13 21.48 -22.76
CA LEU A 152 -17.48 21.28 -21.45
C LEU A 152 -17.50 19.82 -20.96
N GLN A 153 -18.55 19.07 -21.30
CA GLN A 153 -18.68 17.64 -20.96
C GLN A 153 -17.64 16.74 -21.64
N THR A 154 -16.94 17.25 -22.66
CA THR A 154 -15.85 16.56 -23.35
C THR A 154 -14.49 16.84 -22.70
N ALA A 155 -14.46 17.53 -21.56
CA ALA A 155 -13.24 17.82 -20.82
C ALA A 155 -12.46 16.53 -20.53
N ASN A 156 -11.23 16.49 -21.01
CA ASN A 156 -10.26 15.46 -20.73
C ASN A 156 -9.13 16.05 -19.89
N THR A 157 -8.83 15.44 -18.75
CA THR A 157 -7.78 15.93 -17.83
C THR A 157 -6.61 14.94 -17.82
N ILE A 158 -5.40 15.47 -17.91
CA ILE A 158 -4.17 14.73 -17.61
C ILE A 158 -3.42 15.43 -16.46
N ARG A 159 -2.70 14.64 -15.67
CA ARG A 159 -1.82 15.14 -14.62
C ARG A 159 -0.43 15.38 -15.22
N LEU A 160 0.08 16.59 -15.05
CA LEU A 160 1.44 16.96 -15.47
C LEU A 160 2.42 16.94 -14.31
N GLY A 161 1.93 17.08 -13.08
CA GLY A 161 2.72 17.01 -11.84
C GLY A 161 1.81 16.98 -10.61
N ASP A 162 2.41 16.98 -9.43
CA ASP A 162 1.67 17.04 -8.17
C ASP A 162 0.86 18.34 -8.08
N GLY A 163 -0.47 18.24 -7.94
CA GLY A 163 -1.41 19.37 -7.99
C GLY A 163 -1.39 20.22 -9.27
N PHE A 164 -0.76 19.75 -10.36
CA PHE A 164 -0.66 20.47 -11.63
C PHE A 164 -1.28 19.66 -12.78
N PHE A 165 -2.34 20.22 -13.37
CA PHE A 165 -3.19 19.52 -14.34
C PHE A 165 -3.27 20.26 -15.66
N ARG A 166 -3.49 19.49 -16.74
CA ARG A 166 -3.88 20.00 -18.04
C ARG A 166 -5.25 19.46 -18.40
N THR A 167 -6.23 20.35 -18.51
CA THR A 167 -7.61 20.00 -18.85
C THR A 167 -7.97 20.57 -20.22
N CYS A 168 -8.28 19.71 -21.18
CA CYS A 168 -8.60 20.08 -22.55
C CYS A 168 -10.05 19.77 -22.89
N ILE A 169 -10.76 20.73 -23.48
CA ILE A 169 -12.14 20.61 -23.94
C ILE A 169 -12.12 20.58 -25.47
N ALA A 170 -12.79 19.57 -26.06
CA ALA A 170 -12.80 19.45 -27.51
C ALA A 170 -13.55 20.61 -28.16
N LEU A 171 -12.97 21.16 -29.22
CA LEU A 171 -13.66 22.10 -30.10
C LEU A 171 -14.48 21.32 -31.15
N ASP A 172 -15.29 22.04 -31.93
CA ASP A 172 -16.07 21.47 -33.03
C ASP A 172 -15.14 20.86 -34.08
N ASP A 173 -13.97 21.47 -34.30
CA ASP A 173 -12.82 20.80 -34.92
C ASP A 173 -12.12 19.89 -33.90
N ARG A 174 -12.33 18.58 -34.05
CA ARG A 174 -11.79 17.54 -33.15
C ARG A 174 -10.27 17.40 -33.19
N THR A 175 -9.59 18.07 -34.12
CA THR A 175 -8.12 18.14 -34.15
C THR A 175 -7.56 19.21 -33.21
N GLN A 176 -8.43 20.06 -32.66
CA GLN A 176 -8.06 21.13 -31.74
C GLN A 176 -8.86 21.04 -30.43
N ALA A 177 -8.25 21.52 -29.36
CA ALA A 177 -8.88 21.62 -28.07
C ALA A 177 -8.57 22.97 -27.41
N PHE A 178 -9.52 23.44 -26.62
CA PHE A 178 -9.30 24.53 -25.68
C PHE A 178 -8.73 23.94 -24.39
N CYS A 179 -7.47 24.25 -24.09
CA CYS A 179 -6.74 23.63 -23.00
C CYS A 179 -6.43 24.64 -21.90
N LEU A 180 -6.54 24.19 -20.65
CA LEU A 180 -6.23 24.94 -19.44
C LEU A 180 -5.15 24.23 -18.67
N LEU A 181 -4.22 25.01 -18.12
CA LEU A 181 -3.25 24.57 -17.13
C LEU A 181 -3.71 25.08 -15.77
N VAL A 182 -3.89 24.16 -14.83
CA VAL A 182 -4.45 24.41 -13.51
C VAL A 182 -3.44 23.98 -12.46
N ASP A 183 -3.08 24.90 -11.58
CA ASP A 183 -2.27 24.63 -10.39
C ASP A 183 -3.15 24.81 -9.15
N VAL A 184 -3.46 23.70 -8.47
CA VAL A 184 -4.29 23.69 -7.26
C VAL A 184 -3.47 23.84 -5.97
N ASN A 185 -2.14 23.92 -6.06
CA ASN A 185 -1.26 24.05 -4.88
C ASN A 185 -1.10 25.50 -4.42
N VAL A 186 -1.54 26.47 -5.24
CA VAL A 186 -1.46 27.90 -4.94
C VAL A 186 -2.83 28.43 -4.50
N ASP A 187 -2.84 29.40 -3.59
CA ASP A 187 -4.06 30.06 -3.11
C ASP A 187 -4.04 31.57 -3.47
N PRO A 188 -4.96 32.05 -4.34
CA PRO A 188 -5.99 31.28 -5.03
C PRO A 188 -5.40 30.37 -6.13
N PRO A 189 -6.10 29.28 -6.51
CA PRO A 189 -5.67 28.38 -7.57
C PRO A 189 -5.40 29.13 -8.88
N SER A 190 -4.31 28.76 -9.55
CA SER A 190 -3.89 29.41 -10.78
C SER A 190 -4.49 28.68 -11.97
N VAL A 191 -5.18 29.42 -12.84
CA VAL A 191 -5.72 28.92 -14.10
C VAL A 191 -5.19 29.78 -15.23
N ARG A 192 -4.61 29.14 -16.24
CA ARG A 192 -4.18 29.81 -17.47
C ARG A 192 -4.52 28.97 -18.67
N GLU A 193 -4.84 29.64 -19.77
CA GLU A 193 -4.98 28.98 -21.05
C GLU A 193 -3.62 28.43 -21.52
N ASP A 194 -3.64 27.21 -22.02
CA ASP A 194 -2.50 26.61 -22.70
C ASP A 194 -2.50 27.09 -24.16
N ALA A 195 -1.38 27.67 -24.59
CA ALA A 195 -1.22 28.12 -25.97
C ALA A 195 -1.11 26.94 -26.96
N ASN A 196 -0.93 25.71 -26.47
CA ASN A 196 -0.91 24.51 -27.31
C ASN A 196 -2.34 23.97 -27.53
N PRO A 197 -2.88 24.05 -28.76
CA PRO A 197 -4.23 23.58 -29.07
C PRO A 197 -4.33 22.06 -29.26
N VAL A 198 -3.21 21.33 -29.11
CA VAL A 198 -3.20 19.87 -29.28
C VAL A 198 -3.96 19.20 -28.13
N PRO A 199 -4.96 18.33 -28.42
CA PRO A 199 -5.69 17.63 -27.38
C PRO A 199 -4.78 16.66 -26.60
N ASN A 200 -5.22 16.24 -25.42
CA ASN A 200 -4.42 15.42 -24.51
C ASN A 200 -4.04 14.04 -25.06
N ASP A 201 -4.82 13.48 -25.99
CA ASP A 201 -4.54 12.18 -26.63
C ASP A 201 -3.32 12.21 -27.57
N GLN A 202 -2.94 13.40 -28.02
CA GLN A 202 -1.81 13.67 -28.90
C GLN A 202 -0.72 14.48 -28.21
N PHE A 203 -0.92 14.81 -26.93
CA PHE A 203 0.04 15.53 -26.12
C PHE A 203 1.02 14.51 -25.51
N PRO A 204 2.33 14.61 -25.78
CA PRO A 204 3.31 13.69 -25.20
C PRO A 204 3.28 13.85 -23.68
N GLY A 205 2.78 12.84 -22.99
CA GLY A 205 2.73 12.83 -21.53
C GLY A 205 4.14 12.75 -20.92
N PRO A 206 4.30 13.03 -19.61
CA PRO A 206 5.58 12.88 -18.93
C PRO A 206 6.14 11.44 -19.00
N ASP A 207 5.32 10.43 -19.27
CA ASP A 207 5.70 9.02 -19.28
C ASP A 207 6.19 8.52 -20.66
N GLU A 208 6.04 9.31 -21.73
CA GLU A 208 6.43 8.91 -23.10
C GLU A 208 7.79 9.48 -23.55
N GLY A 209 8.52 10.13 -22.63
CA GLY A 209 9.76 10.85 -22.91
C GLY A 209 11.03 10.34 -22.20
N ALA A 210 11.07 9.07 -21.77
CA ALA A 210 12.25 8.43 -21.16
C ALA A 210 12.89 7.38 -22.07
#